data_AF-A0A829H5W4-F1
#
_entry.id   AF-A0A829H5W4-F1
#
_cell.length_a   1.000
_cell.length_b   1.000
_cell.length_c   1.000
_cell.angle_alpha   90.00
_cell.angle_beta   90.00
_cell.angle_gamma   90.00
#
_symmetry.space_group_name_H-M   'P 1'
#
loop_
_entity.id
_entity.type
_entity.pdbx_description
1 polymer ?
#
loop_
_entity_poly.entity_id
_entity_poly.type
_entity_poly.pdbx_seq_one_letter_code
_entity_poly.pdbx_strand_id
1 'polypeptide(L)'
;PVDRAHPGPSAIKVPVRALKDEHKALMIFPTGSRYSADMKGGAILIAKLAKAPIVPAVYQGPGSFWSLFKRKPAIVRFGAPVEPPKGKLTDEALAAFSDKLQENFNALDYAINPEYKYVPDKKKYLEEKEHGEV
;
A
#
# COMPACT_ATOMS: atom_id res chain seq x y z
N PRO A 1 1.33 -13.36 -13.37
CA PRO A 1 2.10 -13.34 -12.11
C PRO A 1 3.36 -12.48 -12.29
N VAL A 2 3.64 -11.55 -11.38
CA VAL A 2 4.89 -10.77 -11.41
C VAL A 2 5.97 -11.61 -10.73
N ASP A 3 7.09 -11.83 -11.41
CA ASP A 3 8.27 -12.44 -10.79
C ASP A 3 8.82 -11.48 -9.73
N ARG A 4 8.86 -11.95 -8.48
CA ARG A 4 9.32 -11.16 -7.33
C ARG A 4 10.83 -11.23 -7.14
N ALA A 5 11.48 -12.31 -7.60
CA ALA A 5 12.92 -12.47 -7.53
C ALA A 5 13.63 -11.60 -8.58
N HIS A 6 13.02 -11.49 -9.77
CA HIS A 6 13.52 -10.65 -10.86
C HIS A 6 12.38 -9.81 -11.46
N PRO A 7 11.99 -8.70 -10.80
CA PRO A 7 10.91 -7.86 -11.30
C PRO A 7 11.33 -7.21 -12.63
N GLY A 8 10.76 -7.70 -13.73
CA GLY A 8 10.96 -7.11 -15.05
C GLY A 8 10.28 -5.75 -15.19
N PRO A 9 10.69 -4.90 -16.16
CA PRO A 9 10.11 -3.57 -16.38
C PRO A 9 8.62 -3.58 -16.70
N SER A 10 8.06 -4.73 -17.11
CA SER A 10 6.63 -4.95 -17.31
C SER A 10 5.80 -4.76 -16.04
N ALA A 11 6.37 -5.00 -14.85
CA ALA A 11 5.71 -4.81 -13.55
C ALA A 11 5.29 -3.35 -13.31
N ILE A 12 5.95 -2.39 -13.97
CA ILE A 12 5.64 -0.96 -13.91
C ILE A 12 4.84 -0.52 -15.15
N LYS A 13 5.21 -1.02 -16.33
CA LYS A 13 4.60 -0.57 -17.60
C LYS A 13 3.11 -0.91 -17.69
N VAL A 14 2.72 -2.12 -17.27
CA VAL A 14 1.32 -2.58 -17.30
C VAL A 14 0.41 -1.70 -16.42
N PRO A 15 0.71 -1.47 -15.13
CA PRO A 15 -0.14 -0.62 -14.31
C PRO A 15 -0.19 0.84 -14.77
N VAL A 16 0.92 1.39 -15.30
CA VAL A 16 0.92 2.76 -15.86
C VAL A 16 -0.02 2.86 -17.07
N ARG A 17 0.01 1.89 -17.97
CA ARG A 17 -0.90 1.82 -19.12
C ARG A 17 -2.37 1.70 -18.68
N ALA A 18 -2.64 0.83 -17.72
CA ALA A 18 -4.00 0.63 -17.20
C ALA A 18 -4.58 1.93 -16.59
N LEU A 19 -3.77 2.67 -15.85
CA LEU A 19 -4.17 3.95 -15.25
C LEU A 19 -4.40 5.05 -16.32
N LYS A 20 -3.50 5.15 -17.30
CA LYS A 20 -3.47 6.27 -18.24
C LYS A 20 -4.36 6.08 -19.47
N ASP A 21 -4.29 4.89 -20.07
CA ASP A 21 -4.88 4.62 -21.40
C ASP A 21 -6.23 3.88 -21.27
N GLU A 22 -6.42 3.11 -20.19
CA GLU A 22 -7.62 2.30 -19.98
C GLU A 22 -8.57 2.89 -18.93
N HIS A 23 -8.20 4.04 -18.33
CA HIS A 23 -8.97 4.73 -17.28
C HIS A 23 -9.38 3.82 -16.10
N LYS A 24 -8.56 2.83 -15.77
CA LYS A 24 -8.81 1.91 -14.66
C LYS A 24 -8.31 2.50 -13.35
N ALA A 25 -8.83 1.98 -12.25
CA ALA A 25 -8.29 2.22 -10.91
C ALA A 25 -7.29 1.11 -10.54
N LEU A 26 -6.21 1.49 -9.85
CA LEU A 26 -5.21 0.56 -9.35
C LEU A 26 -5.14 0.63 -7.83
N MET A 27 -5.33 -0.50 -7.18
CA MET A 27 -5.10 -0.66 -5.74
C MET A 27 -3.73 -1.30 -5.53
N ILE A 28 -2.87 -0.66 -4.72
CA ILE A 28 -1.54 -1.17 -4.38
C ILE A 28 -1.44 -1.28 -2.86
N PHE A 29 -0.88 -2.39 -2.38
CA PHE A 29 -0.44 -2.54 -1.00
C PHE A 29 1.05 -2.17 -0.93
N PRO A 30 1.40 -0.97 -0.41
CA PRO A 30 2.74 -0.42 -0.55
C PRO A 30 3.81 -1.19 0.23
N THR A 31 3.41 -1.92 1.27
CA THR A 31 4.32 -2.68 2.14
C THR A 31 4.75 -4.02 1.52
N GLY A 32 4.02 -4.54 0.53
CA GLY A 32 4.28 -5.84 -0.10
C GLY A 32 4.02 -7.06 0.80
N SER A 33 3.93 -6.88 2.12
CA SER A 33 3.49 -7.86 3.11
C SER A 33 2.58 -7.18 4.14
N ARG A 34 1.68 -7.95 4.75
CA ARG A 34 0.82 -7.48 5.86
C ARG A 34 1.61 -7.25 7.15
N TYR A 35 2.92 -7.51 7.15
CA TYR A 35 3.76 -7.55 8.34
C TYR A 35 4.99 -6.64 8.25
N SER A 36 5.27 -6.05 7.10
CA SER A 36 6.31 -5.02 6.91
C SER A 36 5.68 -3.64 6.94
N ALA A 37 6.39 -2.65 7.51
CA ALA A 37 6.01 -1.24 7.46
C ALA A 37 6.73 -0.48 6.34
N ASP A 38 7.66 -1.15 5.65
CA ASP A 38 8.53 -0.51 4.68
C ASP A 38 7.80 -0.28 3.35
N MET A 39 7.58 0.98 2.99
CA MET A 39 6.81 1.37 1.81
C MET A 39 7.69 1.29 0.56
N LYS A 40 7.42 0.30 -0.31
CA LYS A 40 8.17 0.11 -1.54
C LYS A 40 7.90 1.27 -2.52
N GLY A 41 8.96 1.95 -2.96
CA GLY A 41 8.89 3.12 -3.86
C GLY A 41 8.26 2.88 -5.24
N GLY A 42 8.04 1.62 -5.64
CA GLY A 42 7.39 1.27 -6.91
C GLY A 42 5.99 1.85 -7.07
N ALA A 43 5.21 1.97 -5.99
CA ALA A 43 3.88 2.57 -6.03
C ALA A 43 3.93 4.06 -6.41
N ILE A 44 4.89 4.79 -5.84
CA ILE A 44 5.09 6.23 -6.10
C ILE A 44 5.56 6.43 -7.55
N LEU A 45 6.45 5.55 -8.04
CA LEU A 45 6.92 5.59 -9.42
C LEU A 45 5.77 5.38 -10.43
N ILE A 46 4.90 4.39 -10.19
CA ILE A 46 3.72 4.13 -11.05
C ILE A 46 2.80 5.36 -11.07
N ALA A 47 2.45 5.89 -9.90
CA ALA A 47 1.58 7.06 -9.79
C ALA A 47 2.15 8.28 -10.51
N LYS A 48 3.46 8.52 -10.37
CA LYS A 48 4.16 9.61 -11.05
C LYS A 48 4.15 9.46 -12.57
N LEU A 49 4.46 8.28 -13.08
CA LEU A 49 4.46 8.00 -14.53
C LEU A 49 3.05 8.08 -15.13
N ALA A 50 2.04 7.63 -14.38
CA ALA A 50 0.64 7.74 -14.76
C ALA A 50 0.07 9.15 -14.60
N LYS A 51 0.77 10.06 -13.90
CA LYS A 51 0.26 11.37 -13.46
C LYS A 51 -1.07 11.25 -12.70
N ALA A 52 -1.21 10.18 -11.93
CA ALA A 52 -2.42 9.87 -11.18
C ALA A 52 -2.23 10.23 -9.69
N PRO A 53 -3.26 10.78 -9.03
CA PRO A 53 -3.21 11.02 -7.60
C PRO A 53 -3.27 9.69 -6.83
N ILE A 54 -2.60 9.64 -5.68
CA ILE A 54 -2.64 8.50 -4.76
C ILE A 54 -3.71 8.78 -3.70
N VAL A 55 -4.67 7.87 -3.53
CA VAL A 55 -5.68 7.98 -2.48
C VAL A 55 -5.33 6.98 -1.37
N PRO A 56 -4.95 7.44 -0.17
CA PRO A 56 -4.69 6.54 0.96
C PRO A 56 -6.01 5.93 1.42
N ALA A 57 -6.00 4.62 1.66
CA ALA A 57 -7.13 3.88 2.20
C ALA A 57 -6.69 3.03 3.40
N VAL A 58 -7.45 3.09 4.49
CA VAL A 58 -7.24 2.26 5.67
C VAL A 58 -8.41 1.29 5.82
N TYR A 59 -8.09 0.05 6.18
CA TYR A 59 -9.05 -0.99 6.49
C TYR A 59 -8.95 -1.36 7.97
N GLN A 60 -10.06 -1.25 8.69
CA GLN A 60 -10.22 -1.78 10.04
C GLN A 60 -11.33 -2.81 10.06
N GLY A 61 -10.98 -4.05 10.41
CA GLY A 61 -11.94 -5.13 10.42
C GLY A 61 -11.34 -6.45 10.87
N PRO A 62 -12.13 -7.53 10.81
CA PRO A 62 -11.65 -8.87 11.14
C PRO A 62 -10.48 -9.26 10.23
N GLY A 63 -9.31 -9.48 10.81
CA GLY A 63 -8.07 -9.86 10.11
C GLY A 63 -7.92 -11.36 9.85
N SER A 64 -8.94 -12.17 10.18
CA SER A 64 -8.91 -13.62 10.01
C SER A 64 -10.23 -14.11 9.46
N PHE A 65 -10.21 -15.16 8.64
CA PHE A 65 -11.43 -15.74 8.06
C PHE A 65 -12.44 -16.16 9.15
N TRP A 66 -11.95 -16.70 10.27
CA TRP A 66 -12.77 -17.06 11.42
C TRP A 66 -13.40 -15.87 12.16
N SER A 67 -12.80 -14.67 12.09
CA SER A 67 -13.36 -13.48 12.73
C SER A 67 -14.47 -12.80 11.92
N LEU A 68 -14.64 -13.16 10.64
CA LEU A 68 -15.81 -12.77 9.84
C LEU A 68 -17.12 -13.35 10.40
N PHE A 69 -17.06 -14.57 10.97
CA PHE A 69 -18.22 -15.20 11.62
C PHE A 69 -18.69 -14.43 12.88
N LYS A 70 -17.85 -13.56 13.45
CA LYS A 70 -18.20 -12.74 14.63
C LYS A 70 -19.05 -11.51 14.27
N ARG A 71 -19.47 -11.35 13.00
CA ARG A 71 -20.32 -10.25 12.51
C ARG A 71 -19.84 -8.85 12.93
N LYS A 72 -18.53 -8.67 13.10
CA LYS A 72 -17.95 -7.35 13.38
C LYS A 72 -17.98 -6.52 12.10
N PRO A 73 -18.35 -5.23 12.18
CA PRO A 73 -18.32 -4.36 11.01
C PRO A 73 -16.89 -4.22 10.48
N ALA A 74 -16.75 -4.23 9.16
CA ALA A 74 -15.52 -3.88 8.47
C ALA A 74 -15.66 -2.45 7.95
N ILE A 75 -14.70 -1.60 8.29
CA ILE A 75 -14.71 -0.17 7.94
C ILE A 75 -13.52 0.10 7.03
N VAL A 76 -13.81 0.66 5.86
CA VAL A 76 -12.80 1.20 4.96
C VAL A 76 -12.96 2.71 4.92
N ARG A 77 -11.87 3.44 5.13
CA ARG A 77 -11.86 4.90 5.01
C ARG A 77 -10.84 5.33 3.98
N PHE A 78 -11.30 6.13 3.04
CA PHE A 78 -10.46 6.80 2.05
C PHE A 78 -10.10 8.20 2.53
N GLY A 79 -8.83 8.58 2.39
CA GLY A 79 -8.37 9.92 2.68
C GLY A 79 -8.40 10.84 1.46
N ALA A 80 -7.84 12.03 1.65
CA ALA A 80 -7.71 13.00 0.57
C ALA A 80 -6.71 12.51 -0.49
N PRO A 81 -6.95 12.78 -1.79
CA PRO A 81 -5.99 12.49 -2.84
C PRO A 81 -4.68 13.26 -2.63
N VAL A 82 -3.55 12.57 -2.78
CA VAL A 82 -2.20 13.13 -2.67
C VAL A 82 -1.51 13.04 -4.02
N GLU A 83 -1.04 14.18 -4.54
CA GLU A 83 -0.25 14.19 -5.78
C GLU A 83 1.15 13.63 -5.54
N PRO A 84 1.68 12.78 -6.45
CA PRO A 84 3.06 12.31 -6.36
C PRO A 84 4.06 13.48 -6.50
N PRO A 85 5.28 13.36 -5.94
CA PRO A 85 6.25 14.45 -5.93
C PRO A 85 6.65 14.89 -7.35
N LYS A 86 6.64 16.22 -7.55
CA LYS A 86 7.07 16.88 -8.80
C LYS A 86 8.59 17.04 -8.76
N GLY A 87 9.31 16.60 -9.81
CA GLY A 87 10.77 16.71 -9.89
C GLY A 87 11.49 15.37 -10.03
N LYS A 88 12.76 15.27 -9.64
CA LYS A 88 13.49 13.98 -9.62
C LYS A 88 13.01 13.13 -8.45
N LEU A 89 12.90 11.81 -8.66
CA LEU A 89 12.69 10.85 -7.57
C LEU A 89 14.06 10.60 -6.93
N THR A 90 14.43 11.45 -5.97
CA THR A 90 15.57 11.17 -5.08
C THR A 90 15.08 10.34 -3.90
N ASP A 91 15.97 9.60 -3.25
CA ASP A 91 15.64 8.79 -2.09
C ASP A 91 15.06 9.64 -0.95
N GLU A 92 15.53 10.87 -0.79
CA GLU A 92 14.98 11.86 0.16
C GLU A 92 13.55 12.26 -0.17
N ALA A 93 13.23 12.52 -1.44
CA ALA A 93 11.88 12.87 -1.87
C ALA A 93 10.92 11.69 -1.73
N LEU A 94 11.42 10.46 -1.92
CA LEU A 94 10.68 9.23 -1.66
C LEU A 94 10.40 9.08 -0.16
N ALA A 95 11.41 9.25 0.69
CA ALA A 95 11.27 9.14 2.14
C ALA A 95 10.26 10.17 2.68
N ALA A 96 10.43 11.45 2.35
CA ALA A 96 9.53 12.51 2.79
C ALA A 96 8.08 12.29 2.32
N PHE A 97 7.90 11.74 1.11
CA PHE A 97 6.56 11.41 0.61
C PHE A 97 5.96 10.19 1.32
N SER A 98 6.77 9.16 1.60
CA SER A 98 6.37 8.00 2.39
C SER A 98 5.97 8.41 3.81
N ASP A 99 6.73 9.28 4.47
CA ASP A 99 6.42 9.81 5.80
C ASP A 99 5.06 10.52 5.81
N LYS A 100 4.82 11.39 4.82
CA LYS A 100 3.53 12.08 4.66
C LYS A 100 2.37 11.11 4.42
N LEU A 101 2.58 10.05 3.63
CA LEU A 101 1.57 9.02 3.44
C LEU A 101 1.33 8.22 4.72
N GLN A 102 2.38 7.91 5.49
CA GLN A 102 2.29 7.22 6.77
C GLN A 102 1.51 8.06 7.79
N GLU A 103 1.76 9.37 7.87
CA GLU A 103 0.98 10.29 8.69
C GLU A 103 -0.51 10.28 8.30
N ASN A 104 -0.80 10.33 7.00
CA ASN A 104 -2.17 10.24 6.51
C ASN A 104 -2.83 8.91 6.88
N PHE A 105 -2.13 7.78 6.74
CA PHE A 105 -2.63 6.48 7.15
C PHE A 105 -2.92 6.45 8.66
N ASN A 106 -1.98 6.92 9.49
CA ASN A 106 -2.16 6.98 10.94
C ASN A 106 -3.36 7.86 11.33
N ALA A 107 -3.53 9.01 10.66
CA ALA A 107 -4.66 9.90 10.90
C ALA A 107 -6.00 9.25 10.52
N LEU A 108 -6.05 8.55 9.39
CA LEU A 108 -7.24 7.83 8.94
C LEU A 108 -7.59 6.67 9.88
N ASP A 109 -6.58 5.91 10.32
CA ASP A 109 -6.73 4.79 11.25
C ASP A 109 -7.25 5.27 12.61
N TYR A 110 -6.60 6.29 13.19
CA TYR A 110 -7.01 6.91 14.45
C TYR A 110 -8.45 7.45 14.38
N ALA A 111 -8.82 8.04 13.25
CA ALA A 111 -10.15 8.61 13.06
C ALA A 111 -11.26 7.55 12.85
N ILE A 112 -10.92 6.28 12.59
CA ILE A 112 -11.89 5.18 12.63
C ILE A 112 -12.01 4.63 14.06
N ASN A 113 -10.87 4.31 14.68
CA ASN A 113 -10.84 3.81 16.05
C ASN A 113 -9.45 4.05 16.69
N PRO A 114 -9.35 4.93 17.71
CA PRO A 114 -8.12 5.22 18.44
C PRO A 114 -7.51 4.01 19.17
N GLU A 115 -8.33 3.02 19.53
CA GLU A 115 -7.91 1.85 20.30
C GLU A 115 -7.54 0.66 19.41
N TYR A 116 -7.78 0.74 18.10
CA TYR A 116 -7.44 -0.31 17.17
C TYR A 116 -5.92 -0.39 17.01
N LYS A 117 -5.33 -1.52 17.40
CA LYS A 117 -3.94 -1.85 17.12
C LYS A 117 -3.88 -3.11 16.29
N TYR A 118 -3.42 -2.99 15.06
CA TYR A 118 -3.09 -4.14 14.25
C TYR A 118 -1.82 -4.80 14.81
N VAL A 119 -1.93 -6.05 15.26
CA VAL A 119 -0.79 -6.84 15.74
C VAL A 119 -0.38 -7.80 14.62
N PRO A 120 0.72 -7.51 13.89
CA PRO A 120 1.23 -8.41 12.86
C PRO A 120 1.76 -9.72 13.46
N ASP A 121 1.48 -10.84 12.80
CA ASP A 121 2.09 -12.14 13.12
C ASP A 121 3.51 -12.20 12.55
N LYS A 122 4.49 -11.89 13.39
CA LYS A 122 5.91 -11.84 13.02
C LYS A 122 6.48 -13.20 12.62
N LYS A 123 5.94 -14.31 13.12
CA LYS A 123 6.46 -15.65 12.78
C LYS A 123 6.15 -15.99 11.33
N LYS A 124 4.90 -15.74 10.95
CA LYS A 124 4.43 -15.96 9.58
C LYS A 124 5.17 -15.08 8.56
N TYR A 125 5.50 -13.85 8.92
CA TYR A 125 6.31 -12.97 8.08
C TYR A 125 7.70 -13.54 7.77
N LEU A 126 8.38 -14.07 8.79
CA LEU A 126 9.72 -14.64 8.62
C LEU A 126 9.69 -15.90 7.75
N GLU A 127 8.68 -16.76 7.94
CA GLU A 127 8.46 -17.94 7.09
C GLU A 127 8.18 -17.56 5.63
N GLU A 128 7.27 -16.61 5.38
CA GLU A 128 6.97 -16.14 4.01
C GLU A 128 8.21 -15.52 3.34
N LYS A 129 9.08 -14.85 4.12
CA LYS A 129 10.33 -14.26 3.61
C LYS A 129 11.36 -15.33 3.25
N GLU A 130 11.50 -16.37 4.05
CA GLU A 130 12.38 -17.51 3.79
C GLU A 130 11.97 -18.25 2.50
N HIS A 131 10.66 -18.32 2.23
CA HIS A 131 10.11 -18.95 1.03
C HIS A 131 10.04 -18.03 -0.20
N GLY A 132 10.46 -16.77 -0.10
CA GLY A 132 10.43 -15.82 -1.22
C GLY A 132 9.02 -15.35 -1.60
N GLU A 133 8.06 -15.52 -0.71
CA GLU A 133 6.66 -15.11 -0.93
C GLU A 133 6.40 -13.64 -0.59
N VAL A 134 7.35 -12.91 0.01
CA VAL A 134 7.27 -11.47 0.37
C VAL A 134 8.56 -10.70 0.09
#